data_AF-A0A537CQI2-F1
#
_entry.id   AF-A0A537CQI2-F1
#
_cell.length_a   1.000
_cell.length_b   1.000
_cell.length_c   1.000
_cell.angle_alpha   90.00
_cell.angle_beta   90.00
_cell.angle_gamma   90.00
#
_symmetry.space_group_name_H-M   'P 1'
#
loop_
_entity.id
_entity.type
_entity.pdbx_description
1 polymer ?
#
loop_
_entity_poly.entity_id
_entity_poly.type
_entity_poly.pdbx_seq_one_letter_code
_entity_poly.pdbx_strand_id
1 'polypeptide(L)'
;MDENDILEERQSIGGRRQIAAEANVLSLPKENVTSRSDGRSQVRRAQPNLLFIFSDEHRACSLSGEPYCDVQTTHLRRLAREGIRFGNCISNYPVCSPYRAMLLSGRWPFQTGVVDNALR
;
A
#
# COMPACT_ATOMS: atom_id res chain seq x y z
N MET A 1 -14.00 -8.37 -33.32
CA MET A 1 -14.09 -7.50 -32.13
C MET A 1 -15.13 -6.47 -32.52
N ASP A 2 -16.34 -6.65 -32.00
CA ASP A 2 -17.58 -6.07 -32.54
C ASP A 2 -17.77 -4.64 -32.03
N GLU A 3 -18.25 -3.72 -32.88
CA GLU A 3 -18.43 -2.29 -32.56
C GLU A 3 -19.41 -2.03 -31.42
N ASN A 4 -20.20 -3.05 -31.04
CA ASN A 4 -21.18 -2.97 -29.95
C ASN A 4 -20.53 -3.03 -28.55
N ASP A 5 -19.33 -3.61 -28.39
CA ASP A 5 -18.64 -3.65 -27.09
C ASP A 5 -18.11 -2.27 -26.66
N ILE A 6 -17.83 -1.38 -27.63
CA ILE A 6 -17.27 -0.04 -27.39
C ILE A 6 -18.36 0.94 -26.91
N LEU A 7 -19.64 0.61 -27.12
CA LEU A 7 -20.77 1.47 -26.75
C LEU A 7 -21.30 1.20 -25.32
N GLU A 8 -21.13 -0.02 -24.78
CA GLU A 8 -21.45 -0.30 -23.37
C GLU A 8 -20.44 0.35 -22.40
N GLU A 9 -19.17 0.47 -22.82
CA GLU A 9 -18.12 1.08 -22.00
C GLU A 9 -18.31 2.60 -21.85
N ARG A 10 -18.98 3.25 -22.82
CA ARG A 10 -19.24 4.70 -22.82
C ARG A 10 -20.46 5.13 -22.01
N GLN A 11 -21.42 4.24 -21.78
CA GLN A 11 -22.58 4.51 -20.92
C GLN A 11 -22.28 4.32 -19.42
N SER A 12 -21.19 3.63 -19.08
CA SER A 12 -20.74 3.44 -17.69
C SER A 12 -20.05 4.69 -17.09
N ILE A 13 -19.57 5.61 -17.95
CA ILE A 13 -18.73 6.76 -17.55
C ILE A 13 -19.57 7.94 -16.99
N GLY A 14 -20.90 7.92 -17.14
CA GLY A 14 -21.81 8.99 -16.71
C GLY A 14 -22.47 8.81 -15.33
N GLY A 15 -22.22 7.70 -14.63
CA GLY A 15 -22.82 7.45 -13.33
C GLY A 15 -21.99 8.02 -12.19
N ARG A 16 -22.39 9.17 -11.63
CA ARG A 16 -21.98 9.58 -10.27
C ARG A 16 -22.49 8.52 -9.28
N ARG A 17 -21.81 7.38 -9.19
CA ARG A 17 -21.96 6.46 -8.07
C ARG A 17 -21.42 7.21 -6.86
N GLN A 18 -22.35 7.65 -6.01
CA GLN A 18 -22.08 7.96 -4.61
C GLN A 18 -21.23 6.81 -4.07
N ILE A 19 -19.92 7.04 -3.98
CA ILE A 19 -19.07 6.28 -3.08
C ILE A 19 -19.51 6.71 -1.68
N ALA A 20 -20.52 6.03 -1.16
CA ALA A 20 -20.74 5.95 0.26
C ALA A 20 -19.42 5.44 0.83
N ALA A 21 -18.61 6.36 1.35
CA ALA A 21 -17.54 6.03 2.27
C ALA A 21 -18.24 5.50 3.52
N GLU A 22 -18.69 4.25 3.46
CA GLU A 22 -18.83 3.45 4.67
C GLU A 22 -17.42 3.36 5.23
N ALA A 23 -17.11 4.32 6.10
CA ALA A 23 -16.04 4.20 7.06
C ALA A 23 -16.38 2.96 7.88
N ASN A 24 -15.91 1.80 7.40
CA ASN A 24 -15.89 0.59 8.19
C ASN A 24 -14.87 0.88 9.28
N VAL A 25 -15.38 1.44 10.38
CA VAL A 25 -14.63 1.76 11.58
C VAL A 25 -13.97 0.46 11.98
N LEU A 26 -12.67 0.38 11.70
CA LEU A 26 -11.77 -0.69 12.13
C LEU A 26 -12.07 -0.93 13.60
N SER A 27 -12.73 -2.05 13.89
CA SER A 27 -13.20 -2.37 15.24
C SER A 27 -12.00 -2.31 16.17
N LEU A 28 -12.12 -1.46 17.20
CA LEU A 28 -11.08 -1.26 18.19
C LEU A 28 -10.73 -2.63 18.83
N PRO A 29 -9.44 -2.89 19.10
CA PRO A 29 -9.01 -4.18 19.62
C PRO A 29 -9.70 -4.48 20.96
N LYS A 30 -10.18 -5.73 21.12
CA LYS A 30 -10.75 -6.26 22.36
C LYS A 30 -9.75 -6.07 23.50
N GLU A 31 -10.21 -5.44 24.57
CA GLU A 31 -9.41 -5.08 25.73
C GLU A 31 -8.86 -6.33 26.44
N ASN A 32 -7.53 -6.48 26.51
CA ASN A 32 -6.91 -7.49 27.37
C ASN A 32 -6.81 -6.94 28.79
N VAL A 33 -7.88 -7.08 29.56
CA VAL A 33 -7.92 -6.76 30.98
C VAL A 33 -7.12 -7.82 31.76
N THR A 34 -5.86 -7.53 32.07
CA THR A 34 -5.12 -8.23 33.13
C THR A 34 -5.19 -7.38 34.39
N SER A 35 -6.03 -7.78 35.34
CA SER A 35 -6.27 -7.07 36.59
C SER A 35 -5.05 -7.16 37.50
N ARG A 36 -4.38 -6.03 37.71
CA ARG A 36 -3.51 -5.79 38.87
C ARG A 36 -4.21 -4.80 39.80
N SER A 37 -4.22 -5.12 41.09
CA SER A 37 -5.06 -4.59 42.16
C SER A 37 -4.63 -3.22 42.71
N ASP A 38 -4.47 -2.20 41.86
CA ASP A 38 -4.31 -0.82 42.31
C ASP A 38 -5.27 0.11 41.57
N GLY A 39 -6.10 0.82 42.33
CA GLY A 39 -7.34 1.51 41.94
C GLY A 39 -7.25 2.71 40.98
N ARG A 40 -6.47 2.62 39.90
CA ARG A 40 -6.59 3.53 38.75
C ARG A 40 -6.28 2.80 37.45
N SER A 41 -7.32 2.25 36.81
CA SER A 41 -7.20 1.60 35.49
C SER A 41 -6.84 2.64 34.42
N GLN A 42 -5.56 2.72 34.09
CA GLN A 42 -5.10 3.43 32.89
C GLN A 42 -5.44 2.61 31.66
N VAL A 43 -6.41 3.06 30.86
CA VAL A 43 -6.69 2.50 29.53
C VAL A 43 -5.52 2.81 28.61
N ARG A 44 -4.55 1.89 28.55
CA ARG A 44 -3.48 1.94 27.54
C ARG A 44 -4.09 1.51 26.22
N ARG A 45 -4.34 2.47 25.33
CA ARG A 45 -4.68 2.15 23.94
C ARG A 45 -3.55 1.30 23.37
N ALA A 46 -3.88 0.10 22.88
CA ALA A 46 -2.90 -0.76 22.24
C ALA A 46 -2.27 0.02 21.07
N GLN A 47 -0.96 0.25 21.15
CA GLN A 47 -0.22 0.90 20.08
C GLN A 47 0.00 -0.14 18.97
N PRO A 48 -0.46 0.13 17.74
CA PRO A 48 -0.24 -0.81 16.65
C PRO A 48 1.24 -0.86 16.29
N ASN A 49 1.70 -2.05 15.90
CA ASN A 49 3.05 -2.22 15.35
C ASN A 49 3.04 -1.83 13.86
N LEU A 50 4.08 -1.13 13.41
CA LEU A 50 4.31 -0.82 12.00
C LEU A 50 5.41 -1.73 11.46
N LEU A 51 5.08 -2.55 10.44
CA LEU A 51 6.03 -3.39 9.74
C LEU A 51 6.16 -2.89 8.29
N PHE A 52 7.37 -2.43 7.93
CA PHE A 52 7.69 -1.98 6.58
C PHE A 52 8.46 -3.06 5.83
N ILE A 53 7.91 -3.57 4.73
CA ILE A 53 8.51 -4.63 3.90
C ILE A 53 8.61 -4.13 2.46
N PHE A 54 9.80 -4.22 1.87
CA PHE A 54 10.01 -3.93 0.46
C PHE A 54 11.17 -4.80 -0.07
N SER A 55 11.08 -5.16 -1.35
CA SER A 55 12.09 -5.91 -2.09
C SER A 55 12.81 -4.98 -3.06
N ASP A 56 14.10 -5.21 -3.29
CA ASP A 56 14.87 -4.44 -4.27
C ASP A 56 14.56 -4.89 -5.70
N GLU A 57 14.64 -3.96 -6.65
CA GLU A 57 14.44 -4.17 -8.10
C GLU A 57 13.12 -4.88 -8.51
N HIS A 58 12.11 -4.87 -7.63
CA HIS A 58 10.84 -5.54 -7.87
C HIS A 58 9.88 -4.67 -8.69
N ARG A 59 9.58 -5.13 -9.91
CA ARG A 59 8.66 -4.45 -10.81
C ARG A 59 7.20 -4.76 -10.45
N ALA A 60 6.31 -3.80 -10.66
CA ALA A 60 4.87 -3.99 -10.43
C ALA A 60 4.30 -5.15 -11.27
N CYS A 61 4.80 -5.35 -12.48
CA CYS A 61 4.40 -6.45 -13.38
C CYS A 61 4.90 -7.83 -12.94
N SER A 62 5.67 -7.95 -11.85
CA SER A 62 6.15 -9.24 -11.33
C SER A 62 5.20 -9.85 -10.29
N LEU A 63 4.05 -9.23 -10.03
CA LEU A 63 3.02 -9.81 -9.16
C LEU A 63 2.16 -10.83 -9.92
N SER A 64 1.80 -11.91 -9.24
CA SER A 64 0.88 -12.92 -9.78
C SER A 64 -0.47 -12.31 -10.19
N GLY A 65 -0.85 -12.52 -11.45
CA GLY A 65 -2.07 -11.99 -12.05
C GLY A 65 -1.86 -10.74 -12.91
N GLU A 66 -0.65 -10.19 -12.96
CA GLU A 66 -0.29 -9.17 -13.96
C GLU A 66 -0.07 -9.78 -15.34
N PRO A 67 -0.31 -9.02 -16.43
CA PRO A 67 0.00 -9.45 -17.78
C PRO A 67 1.47 -9.88 -17.89
N TYR A 68 1.71 -11.02 -18.54
CA TYR A 68 3.05 -11.57 -18.82
C TYR A 68 3.87 -11.96 -17.56
N CYS A 69 3.23 -12.20 -16.42
CA CYS A 69 3.87 -12.66 -15.20
C CYS A 69 3.58 -14.14 -14.92
N ASP A 70 4.60 -14.99 -15.08
CA ASP A 70 4.52 -16.42 -14.73
C ASP A 70 4.88 -16.71 -13.26
N VAL A 71 5.22 -15.68 -12.48
CA VAL A 71 5.68 -15.82 -11.09
C VAL A 71 4.50 -16.00 -10.13
N GLN A 72 4.60 -17.01 -9.27
CA GLN A 72 3.61 -17.29 -8.23
C GLN A 72 3.94 -16.56 -6.92
N THR A 73 3.25 -15.45 -6.67
CA THR A 73 3.39 -14.65 -5.44
C THR A 73 2.20 -14.84 -4.49
N THR A 74 1.99 -16.06 -4.00
CA THR A 74 0.80 -16.45 -3.21
C THR A 74 0.62 -15.60 -1.94
N HIS A 75 1.69 -15.36 -1.18
CA HIS A 75 1.63 -14.56 0.05
C HIS A 75 1.38 -13.07 -0.21
N LEU A 76 1.99 -12.49 -1.25
CA LEU A 76 1.75 -11.09 -1.63
C LEU A 76 0.31 -10.89 -2.16
N ARG A 77 -0.23 -11.87 -2.90
CA ARG A 77 -1.62 -11.85 -3.35
C ARG A 77 -2.59 -11.91 -2.18
N ARG A 78 -2.31 -12.73 -1.16
CA ARG A 78 -3.11 -12.77 0.07
C ARG A 78 -3.09 -11.42 0.76
N LEU A 79 -1.91 -10.80 0.92
CA LEU A 79 -1.76 -9.47 1.52
C LEU A 79 -2.54 -8.40 0.75
N ALA A 80 -2.50 -8.43 -0.59
CA ALA A 80 -3.24 -7.48 -1.42
C ALA A 80 -4.77 -7.66 -1.34
N ARG A 81 -5.27 -8.88 -1.06
CA ARG A 81 -6.70 -9.17 -0.88
C ARG A 81 -7.22 -8.80 0.51
N GLU A 82 -6.38 -8.95 1.54
CA GLU A 82 -6.72 -8.62 2.93
C GLU A 82 -6.54 -7.13 3.25
N GLY A 83 -5.83 -6.39 2.39
CA GLY A 83 -5.51 -4.99 2.58
C GLY A 83 -5.92 -4.10 1.40
N ILE A 84 -5.18 -2.99 1.24
CA ILE A 84 -5.37 -2.03 0.16
C ILE A 84 -4.17 -2.12 -0.79
N ARG A 85 -4.45 -2.25 -2.09
CA ARG A 85 -3.44 -2.24 -3.15
C ARG A 85 -3.49 -0.92 -3.91
N PHE A 86 -2.34 -0.27 -4.06
CA PHE A 86 -2.19 0.92 -4.90
C PHE A 86 -1.75 0.52 -6.31
N GLY A 87 -2.64 0.68 -7.30
CA GLY A 87 -2.34 0.34 -8.70
C GLY A 87 -1.31 1.25 -9.37
N ASN A 88 -1.23 2.51 -8.92
CA ASN A 88 -0.40 3.56 -9.52
C ASN A 88 0.66 4.09 -8.53
N CYS A 89 1.34 3.19 -7.81
CA CYS A 89 2.48 3.56 -6.95
C CYS A 89 3.78 3.46 -7.75
N ILE A 90 4.45 4.58 -7.99
CA ILE A 90 5.59 4.68 -8.92
C ILE A 90 6.82 5.18 -8.17
N SER A 91 7.97 4.57 -8.43
CA SER A 91 9.26 5.13 -8.05
C SER A 91 9.62 6.27 -9.00
N ASN A 92 9.58 7.49 -8.52
CA ASN A 92 9.90 8.70 -9.28
C ASN A 92 11.41 8.83 -9.59
N TYR A 93 12.27 8.11 -8.86
CA TYR A 93 13.71 8.08 -9.08
C TYR A 93 14.19 6.63 -8.91
N PRO A 94 14.22 5.82 -9.99
CA PRO A 94 14.46 4.37 -9.93
C PRO A 94 15.95 4.04 -9.77
N VAL A 95 16.57 4.57 -8.71
CA VAL A 95 17.95 4.31 -8.28
C VAL A 95 17.90 4.01 -6.78
N CYS A 96 18.65 3.00 -6.32
CA CYS A 96 18.43 2.42 -5.00
C CYS A 96 18.68 3.39 -3.84
N SER A 97 19.79 4.14 -3.83
CA SER A 97 20.09 5.08 -2.73
C SER A 97 19.13 6.28 -2.71
N PRO A 98 18.85 6.95 -3.84
CA PRO A 98 17.86 8.03 -3.89
C PRO A 98 16.46 7.57 -3.47
N TYR A 99 15.98 6.42 -3.95
CA TYR A 99 14.67 5.89 -3.55
C TYR A 99 14.58 5.65 -2.03
N ARG A 100 15.61 5.03 -1.44
CA ARG A 100 15.66 4.78 0.02
C ARG A 100 15.71 6.09 0.81
N ALA A 101 16.46 7.09 0.33
CA ALA A 101 16.50 8.41 0.96
C ALA A 101 15.13 9.10 0.94
N MET A 102 14.41 9.02 -0.19
CA MET A 102 13.05 9.54 -0.30
C MET A 102 12.09 8.83 0.64
N LEU A 103 12.14 7.50 0.68
CA LEU A 103 11.29 6.68 1.52
C LEU A 103 11.44 7.03 3.01
N LEU A 104 12.67 7.20 3.49
CA LEU A 104 12.95 7.48 4.90
C LEU A 104 12.68 8.94 5.30
N SER A 105 12.83 9.89 4.36
CA SER A 105 12.69 11.32 4.65
C SER A 105 11.34 11.93 4.27
N GLY A 106 10.61 11.29 3.36
CA GLY A 106 9.40 11.85 2.74
C GLY A 106 9.69 13.07 1.83
N ARG A 107 10.95 13.26 1.40
CA ARG A 107 11.41 14.41 0.61
C ARG A 107 11.88 13.97 -0.76
N TRP A 108 11.91 14.90 -1.72
CA TRP A 108 12.42 14.64 -3.07
C TRP A 108 13.95 14.50 -3.10
N PRO A 109 14.54 13.82 -4.11
CA PRO A 109 16.00 13.61 -4.19
C PRO A 109 16.82 14.91 -4.15
N PHE A 110 16.34 15.97 -4.79
CA PHE A 110 17.00 17.28 -4.75
C PHE A 110 17.01 17.93 -3.35
N GLN A 111 16.08 17.53 -2.48
CA GLN A 111 16.00 18.02 -1.10
C GLN A 111 16.82 17.15 -0.13
N THR A 112 17.07 15.88 -0.48
CA THR A 112 17.89 14.97 0.32
C THR A 112 19.37 15.06 -0.04
N GLY A 113 19.71 15.53 -1.25
CA GLY A 113 21.07 15.54 -1.78
C GLY A 113 21.56 14.16 -2.25
N VAL A 114 20.76 13.10 -2.07
CA VAL A 114 21.09 11.74 -2.50
C VAL A 114 20.52 11.54 -3.89
N VAL A 115 21.38 11.71 -4.90
CA VAL A 115 21.00 11.63 -6.33
C VAL A 115 21.66 10.47 -7.07
N ASP A 116 22.59 9.76 -6.42
CA ASP A 116 23.28 8.61 -6.99
C ASP A 116 23.59 7.59 -5.87
N ASN A 117 24.12 6.42 -6.24
CA ASN A 117 24.46 5.32 -5.35
C ASN A 117 25.78 5.47 -4.61
N ALA A 118 26.27 6.71 -4.48
CA ALA A 118 27.58 7.01 -3.89
C ALA A 118 28.72 6.19 -4.52
N LEU A 119 28.59 5.82 -5.80
CA LEU A 119 29.65 5.19 -6.58
C LEU A 119 30.70 6.27 -6.88
N ARG A 120 31.69 6.40 -6.01
CA ARG A 120 32.82 7.29 -6.21
C ARG A 120 34.10 6.67 -5.68
#